data_AF-A0A2E3AUF2-F1
#
_entry.id   AF-A0A2E3AUF2-F1
#
_cell.length_a   1.000
_cell.length_b   1.000
_cell.length_c   1.000
_cell.angle_alpha   90.00
_cell.angle_beta   90.00
_cell.angle_gamma   90.00
#
_symmetry.space_group_name_H-M   'P 1'
#
loop_
_entity.id
_entity.type
_entity.pdbx_description
1 polymer ?
#
loop_
_entity_poly.entity_id
_entity_poly.type
_entity_poly.pdbx_seq_one_letter_code
_entity_poly.pdbx_strand_id
1 'polypeptide(L)'
;MTQAASSSGRFNIADALSSALSLVAQLCIGLLLVLFASLLAVMTAIAGVLLASAALFMRYAGRKGPRTAAREPGDEPLTLDARRTPRGWTVE
;
A
#
# COMPACT_ATOMS: atom_id res chain seq x y z
N MET A 1 -14.43 -61.26 37.95
CA MET A 1 -13.50 -60.11 37.96
C MET A 1 -14.23 -58.91 37.38
N THR A 2 -14.92 -58.15 38.21
CA THR A 2 -15.69 -56.96 37.83
C THR A 2 -14.86 -55.73 38.11
N GLN A 3 -14.14 -55.25 37.09
CA GLN A 3 -13.39 -54.00 37.17
C GLN A 3 -14.39 -52.85 37.08
N ALA A 4 -14.54 -52.12 38.18
CA ALA A 4 -15.45 -50.99 38.31
C ALA A 4 -15.01 -49.85 37.38
N ALA A 5 -15.85 -49.54 36.39
CA ALA A 5 -15.82 -48.29 35.65
C ALA A 5 -16.38 -47.17 36.54
N SER A 6 -15.56 -46.64 37.44
CA SER A 6 -15.89 -45.48 38.27
C SER A 6 -14.79 -44.43 38.19
N SER A 7 -14.69 -43.71 37.06
CA SER A 7 -13.78 -42.56 36.93
C SER A 7 -14.17 -41.60 35.77
N SER A 8 -15.45 -41.36 35.51
CA SER A 8 -15.89 -40.67 34.27
C SER A 8 -16.59 -39.32 34.46
N GLY A 9 -16.74 -38.82 35.69
CA GLY A 9 -17.55 -37.63 35.96
C GLY A 9 -16.79 -36.31 36.17
N ARG A 10 -15.50 -36.36 36.50
CA ARG A 10 -14.77 -35.21 37.09
C ARG A 10 -13.75 -34.57 36.13
N PHE A 11 -13.38 -35.26 35.06
CA PHE A 11 -12.32 -34.83 34.14
C PHE A 11 -12.83 -34.10 32.87
N ASN A 12 -14.12 -34.15 32.54
CA ASN A 12 -14.64 -33.52 31.31
C ASN A 12 -14.93 -32.01 31.43
N ILE A 13 -15.23 -31.50 32.63
CA ILE A 13 -15.72 -30.12 32.80
C ILE A 13 -14.57 -29.11 32.65
N ALA A 14 -13.38 -29.46 33.16
CA ALA A 14 -12.19 -28.63 33.03
C ALA A 14 -11.73 -28.53 31.56
N ASP A 15 -11.79 -29.64 30.81
CA ASP A 15 -11.46 -29.68 29.39
C ASP A 15 -12.51 -28.97 28.52
N ALA A 16 -13.80 -29.09 28.86
CA ALA A 16 -14.85 -28.33 28.19
C ALA A 16 -14.70 -26.81 28.42
N LEU A 17 -14.28 -26.40 29.62
CA LEU A 17 -14.04 -24.99 29.94
C LEU A 17 -12.78 -24.46 29.24
N SER A 18 -11.68 -25.23 29.24
CA SER A 18 -10.43 -24.82 28.59
C SER A 18 -10.58 -24.72 27.07
N SER A 19 -11.33 -25.64 26.45
CA SER A 19 -11.66 -25.58 25.03
C SER A 19 -12.56 -24.40 24.69
N ALA A 20 -13.56 -24.09 25.52
CA ALA A 20 -14.38 -22.89 25.36
C ALA A 20 -13.54 -21.61 25.45
N LEU A 21 -12.63 -21.51 26.42
CA LEU A 21 -11.70 -20.38 26.54
C LEU A 21 -10.77 -20.26 25.33
N SER A 22 -10.25 -21.39 24.82
CA SER A 22 -9.41 -21.42 23.64
C SER A 22 -10.14 -20.89 22.41
N LEU A 23 -11.41 -21.28 22.21
CA LEU A 23 -12.24 -20.79 21.13
C LEU A 23 -12.49 -19.28 21.23
N VAL A 24 -12.80 -18.78 22.43
CA VAL A 24 -12.98 -17.34 22.67
C VAL A 24 -11.69 -16.57 22.41
N ALA A 25 -10.54 -17.09 22.86
CA ALA A 25 -9.24 -16.47 22.61
C ALA A 25 -8.93 -16.43 21.10
N GLN A 26 -9.17 -17.53 20.39
CA GLN A 26 -8.97 -17.61 18.94
C GLN A 26 -9.90 -16.63 18.20
N LEU A 27 -11.16 -16.50 18.62
CA LEU A 27 -12.10 -15.52 18.09
C LEU A 27 -11.61 -14.09 18.33
N CYS A 28 -11.16 -13.77 19.55
CA CYS A 28 -10.59 -12.46 19.87
C CYS A 28 -9.36 -12.13 19.03
N ILE A 29 -8.45 -13.09 18.85
CA ILE A 29 -7.27 -12.91 17.98
C ILE A 29 -7.71 -12.66 16.54
N GLY A 30 -8.64 -13.45 16.02
CA GLY A 30 -9.20 -13.25 14.68
C GLY A 30 -9.81 -11.86 14.51
N LEU A 31 -10.60 -11.41 15.49
CA LEU A 31 -11.22 -10.09 15.48
C LEU A 31 -10.17 -8.98 15.50
N LEU A 32 -9.13 -9.10 16.33
CA LEU A 32 -8.03 -8.13 16.38
C LEU A 32 -7.29 -8.03 15.03
N LEU A 33 -7.06 -9.17 14.38
CA LEU A 33 -6.44 -9.21 13.05
C LEU A 33 -7.33 -8.53 12.00
N VAL A 34 -8.64 -8.76 12.02
CA VAL A 34 -9.60 -8.10 11.12
C VAL A 34 -9.64 -6.60 11.36
N LEU A 35 -9.63 -6.15 12.62
CA LEU A 35 -9.58 -4.72 12.95
C LEU A 35 -8.29 -4.08 12.44
N PHE A 36 -7.15 -4.73 12.64
CA PHE A 36 -5.86 -4.23 12.16
C PHE A 36 -5.81 -4.17 10.63
N ALA A 37 -6.26 -5.23 9.95
CA ALA A 37 -6.36 -5.27 8.50
C ALA A 37 -7.29 -4.17 7.97
N SER A 38 -8.42 -3.93 8.65
CA SER A 38 -9.37 -2.87 8.30
C SER A 38 -8.75 -1.49 8.47
N LEU A 39 -7.99 -1.27 9.55
CA LEU A 39 -7.29 0.00 9.77
C LEU A 39 -6.27 0.27 8.66
N LEU A 40 -5.45 -0.73 8.32
CA LEU A 40 -4.50 -0.63 7.21
C LEU A 40 -5.21 -0.37 5.88
N ALA A 41 -6.29 -1.11 5.60
CA ALA A 41 -7.08 -0.93 4.39
C ALA A 41 -7.63 0.50 4.28
N VAL A 42 -8.15 1.07 5.37
CA VAL A 42 -8.64 2.46 5.41
C VAL A 42 -7.51 3.46 5.16
N MET A 43 -6.35 3.28 5.82
CA MET A 43 -5.20 4.16 5.59
C MET A 43 -4.72 4.11 4.13
N THR A 44 -4.61 2.90 3.56
CA THR A 44 -4.22 2.71 2.16
C THR A 44 -5.27 3.29 1.21
N ALA A 45 -6.56 3.14 1.52
CA ALA A 45 -7.64 3.73 0.71
C ALA A 45 -7.55 5.25 0.71
N ILE A 46 -7.34 5.89 1.87
CA ILE A 46 -7.16 7.35 1.95
C ILE A 46 -5.94 7.79 1.14
N ALA A 47 -4.80 7.13 1.31
CA ALA A 47 -3.58 7.43 0.56
C ALA A 47 -3.80 7.28 -0.95
N GLY A 48 -4.49 6.21 -1.38
CA GLY A 48 -4.83 5.96 -2.78
C GLY A 48 -5.78 7.02 -3.34
N VAL A 49 -6.80 7.44 -2.59
CA VAL A 49 -7.74 8.50 -3.01
C VAL A 49 -7.02 9.85 -3.13
N LEU A 50 -6.14 10.18 -2.17
CA LEU A 50 -5.31 11.39 -2.25
C LEU A 50 -4.37 11.36 -3.46
N LEU A 51 -3.70 10.23 -3.70
CA LEU A 51 -2.82 10.09 -4.86
C LEU A 51 -3.60 10.17 -6.18
N ALA A 52 -4.75 9.50 -6.27
CA ALA A 52 -5.61 9.52 -7.45
C ALA A 52 -6.16 10.93 -7.73
N SER A 53 -6.61 11.64 -6.69
CA SER A 53 -7.08 13.02 -6.82
C SER A 53 -5.95 13.95 -7.25
N ALA A 54 -4.75 13.85 -6.67
CA ALA A 54 -3.57 14.61 -7.10
C ALA A 54 -3.23 14.34 -8.57
N ALA A 55 -3.23 13.08 -9.00
CA ALA A 55 -3.02 12.71 -10.40
C ALA A 55 -4.10 13.30 -11.31
N LEU A 56 -5.36 13.33 -10.85
CA LEU A 56 -6.46 13.93 -11.59
C LEU A 56 -6.29 15.45 -11.71
N PHE A 57 -5.92 16.13 -10.63
CA PHE A 57 -5.59 17.55 -10.63
C PHE A 57 -4.44 17.84 -11.58
N MET A 58 -3.34 17.08 -11.53
CA MET A 58 -2.22 17.23 -12.47
C MET A 58 -2.64 16.98 -13.92
N ARG A 59 -3.50 15.99 -14.17
CA ARG A 59 -3.99 15.68 -15.52
C ARG A 59 -4.84 16.80 -16.11
N TYR A 60 -5.68 17.44 -15.29
CA TYR A 60 -6.56 18.51 -15.76
C TYR A 60 -5.91 19.90 -15.71
N ALA A 61 -5.11 20.20 -14.69
CA ALA A 61 -4.33 21.44 -14.60
C ALA A 61 -3.13 21.44 -15.56
N GLY A 62 -2.49 20.29 -15.77
CA GLY A 62 -1.39 20.08 -16.71
C GLY A 62 -1.80 20.14 -18.18
N ARG A 63 -3.11 20.25 -18.50
CA ARG A 63 -3.55 20.58 -19.87
C ARG A 63 -3.21 22.03 -20.27
N LYS A 64 -2.78 22.88 -19.31
CA LYS A 64 -2.30 24.26 -19.52
C LYS A 64 -0.90 24.55 -18.94
N GLY A 65 -0.22 23.58 -18.33
CA GLY A 65 1.09 23.78 -17.69
C GLY A 65 2.18 22.90 -18.32
N PRO A 66 3.42 23.40 -18.52
CA PRO A 66 4.48 22.65 -19.15
C PRO A 66 4.78 21.40 -18.33
N ARG A 67 4.85 20.26 -19.02
CA ARG A 67 5.20 18.96 -18.45
C ARG A 67 6.45 19.16 -17.59
N THR A 68 6.34 18.93 -16.28
CA THR A 68 7.50 18.64 -15.44
C THR A 68 8.00 17.26 -15.86
N ALA A 69 8.62 17.19 -17.04
CA ALA A 69 9.59 16.15 -17.33
C ALA A 69 10.70 16.36 -16.29
N ALA A 70 11.05 15.29 -15.58
CA ALA A 70 12.27 15.26 -14.79
C ALA A 70 13.38 15.85 -15.67
N ARG A 71 13.94 16.99 -15.25
CA ARG A 71 14.93 17.72 -16.04
C ARG A 71 16.18 16.85 -16.10
N GLU A 72 16.37 16.22 -17.24
CA GLU A 72 17.58 15.52 -17.63
C GLU A 72 18.74 16.55 -17.58
N PRO A 73 19.85 16.26 -16.88
CA PRO A 73 20.94 17.22 -16.68
C PRO A 73 21.81 17.31 -17.95
N GLY A 74 21.22 17.84 -19.02
CA GLY A 74 21.87 18.03 -20.32
C GLY A 74 21.12 18.93 -21.30
N ASP A 75 19.89 19.33 -20.98
CA ASP A 75 19.04 20.14 -21.87
C ASP A 75 19.17 21.65 -21.57
N GLU A 76 20.41 22.14 -21.62
CA GLU A 76 20.69 23.56 -21.80
C GLU A 76 20.64 23.85 -23.31
N PRO A 77 19.88 24.85 -23.78
CA PRO A 77 19.84 25.16 -25.21
C PRO A 77 21.21 25.67 -25.64
N LEU A 78 22.05 24.76 -26.15
CA LEU A 78 23.31 25.08 -26.80
C LEU A 78 22.97 25.92 -28.03
N THR A 79 23.08 27.25 -27.87
CA THR A 79 22.80 28.19 -28.94
C THR A 79 24.02 28.19 -29.84
N LEU A 80 23.95 27.37 -30.89
CA LEU A 80 25.00 27.31 -31.92
C LEU A 80 24.92 28.59 -32.76
N ASP A 81 26.04 29.31 -32.86
CA ASP A 81 26.06 30.63 -33.50
C ASP A 81 26.30 30.44 -35.01
N ALA A 82 25.22 30.57 -35.79
CA ALA A 82 25.30 30.37 -37.24
C ALA A 82 25.82 31.64 -37.93
N ARG A 83 27.12 31.66 -38.26
CA ARG A 83 27.72 32.76 -39.04
C ARG A 83 27.61 32.49 -40.54
N ARG A 84 27.20 33.51 -41.29
CA ARG A 84 27.15 33.48 -42.77
C ARG A 84 28.56 33.69 -43.32
N THR A 85 29.09 32.72 -44.06
CA THR A 85 30.35 32.85 -44.80
C THR A 85 30.08 32.88 -46.31
N PRO A 86 31.00 33.39 -47.14
CA PRO A 86 30.83 33.42 -48.60
C PRO A 86 30.67 32.03 -49.24
N ARG A 87 31.03 30.95 -48.52
CA ARG A 87 30.89 29.55 -48.95
C ARG A 87 29.62 28.87 -48.42
N GLY A 88 28.80 29.58 -47.65
CA GLY A 88 27.57 29.06 -47.07
C GLY A 88 27.45 29.37 -45.58
N TRP A 89 26.66 28.58 -44.87
CA TRP A 89 26.49 28.70 -43.42
C TRP A 89 27.48 27.78 -42.69
N THR A 90 28.18 28.31 -41.70
CA THR A 90 29.00 27.52 -40.77
C THR A 90 28.40 27.63 -39.37
N VAL A 91 28.36 26.50 -38.65
CA VAL A 91 27.75 26.39 -37.32
C VAL A 91 28.86 26.01 -36.34
N GLU A 92 29.09 26.84 -35.32
CA GLU A 92 30.05 26.63 -34.22
C GLU A 92 29.32 26.64 -32.87
#